data_AF-A0A857C937-F1
#
_entry.id   AF-A0A857C937-F1
#
_cell.length_a   1.000
_cell.length_b   1.000
_cell.length_c   1.000
_cell.angle_alpha   90.00
_cell.angle_beta   90.00
_cell.angle_gamma   90.00
#
_symmetry.space_group_name_H-M   'P 1'
#
loop_
_entity.id
_entity.type
_entity.pdbx_description
1 polymer ?
#
loop_
_entity_poly.entity_id
_entity_poly.type
_entity_poly.pdbx_seq_one_letter_code
_entity_poly.pdbx_strand_id
1 'polypeptide(L)'
;MNKGKALVPILYIIFLMLPIYWLINMSFKTTNEILGTFTLFPSEFTVENYVKIFTDPTWYMGYVNSLIYVLINTVISVTVALPAAYAFSRYRFLGDKHLFFWLLTNRMAPPAVFALPFFQLYSAIGLFDTPLAVALAHTLFNIPLAVWILEGFMSGVPKELDETAYVDGHSFWSFFLKIFVPTIAAGIGVAAFFCFMFSWVELLLAKTLTSVAAKPIAATMTRTASTSGYELGLLAAAGTLTIIPGAFVIYFVRNYIAKGFALGRV
;
A
#
# COMPACT_ATOMS: atom_id res chain seq x y z
N MET A 1 -26.75 8.95 25.34
CA MET A 1 -26.25 7.96 24.37
C MET A 1 -26.71 6.57 24.83
N ASN A 2 -27.70 5.96 24.17
CA ASN A 2 -28.32 4.71 24.66
C ASN A 2 -27.30 3.57 24.74
N LYS A 3 -27.14 2.97 25.92
CA LYS A 3 -26.19 1.86 26.18
C LYS A 3 -26.37 0.67 25.22
N GLY A 4 -27.58 0.45 24.69
CA GLY A 4 -27.86 -0.56 23.66
C GLY A 4 -27.30 -0.26 22.25
N LYS A 5 -27.09 1.02 21.89
CA LYS A 5 -26.55 1.40 20.57
C LYS A 5 -25.03 1.18 20.45
N ALA A 6 -24.32 1.14 21.57
CA ALA A 6 -22.88 0.87 21.60
C ALA A 6 -22.54 -0.64 21.64
N LEU A 7 -23.49 -1.49 22.05
CA LEU A 7 -23.24 -2.93 22.21
C LEU A 7 -22.93 -3.61 20.88
N VAL A 8 -23.73 -3.33 19.84
CA VAL A 8 -23.54 -3.89 18.49
C VAL A 8 -22.16 -3.55 17.90
N PRO A 9 -21.71 -2.27 17.84
CA PRO A 9 -20.40 -1.96 17.30
C PRO A 9 -19.26 -2.53 18.15
N ILE A 10 -19.41 -2.65 19.48
CA ILE A 10 -18.39 -3.29 20.34
C ILE A 10 -18.26 -4.78 20.01
N LEU A 11 -19.36 -5.52 19.94
CA LEU A 11 -19.35 -6.95 19.59
C LEU A 11 -18.76 -7.16 18.20
N TYR A 12 -19.09 -6.29 17.25
CA TYR A 12 -18.51 -6.31 15.91
C TYR A 12 -17.00 -6.09 15.92
N ILE A 13 -16.50 -5.10 16.66
CA ILE A 13 -15.05 -4.86 16.80
C ILE A 13 -14.35 -6.06 17.43
N ILE A 14 -14.91 -6.64 18.49
CA ILE A 14 -14.35 -7.84 19.14
C ILE A 14 -14.24 -8.99 18.12
N PHE A 15 -15.31 -9.22 17.35
CA PHE A 15 -15.32 -10.24 16.31
C PHE A 15 -14.23 -10.02 15.24
N LEU A 16 -14.05 -8.76 14.77
CA LEU A 16 -12.98 -8.40 13.85
C LEU A 16 -11.57 -8.56 14.44
N MET A 17 -11.43 -8.45 15.76
CA MET A 17 -10.16 -8.63 16.45
C MET A 17 -9.77 -10.09 16.69
N LEU A 18 -10.70 -11.04 16.62
CA LEU A 18 -10.40 -12.47 16.81
C LEU A 18 -9.27 -13.02 15.91
N PRO A 19 -9.29 -12.84 14.57
CA PRO A 19 -8.20 -13.37 13.74
C PRO A 19 -6.86 -12.68 14.01
N ILE A 20 -6.87 -11.38 14.32
CA ILE A 20 -5.66 -10.62 14.66
C ILE A 20 -5.11 -11.08 16.01
N TYR A 21 -5.99 -11.26 16.99
CA TYR A 21 -5.64 -11.87 18.28
C TYR A 21 -5.01 -13.24 18.08
N TRP A 22 -5.61 -14.11 17.27
CA TRP A 22 -5.09 -15.46 17.06
C TRP A 22 -3.73 -15.44 16.38
N LEU A 23 -3.53 -14.59 15.38
CA LEU A 23 -2.25 -14.39 14.71
C LEU A 23 -1.16 -13.93 15.68
N ILE A 24 -1.45 -12.90 16.49
CA ILE A 24 -0.51 -12.39 17.51
C ILE A 24 -0.28 -13.43 18.62
N ASN A 25 -1.29 -14.18 19.01
CA ASN A 25 -1.13 -15.21 20.04
C ASN A 25 -0.23 -16.36 19.55
N MET A 26 -0.38 -16.79 18.29
CA MET A 26 0.46 -17.81 17.69
C MET A 26 1.92 -17.36 17.51
N SER A 27 2.18 -16.06 17.33
CA SER A 27 3.55 -15.57 17.16
C SER A 27 4.43 -15.76 18.40
N PHE A 28 3.81 -15.83 19.58
CA PHE A 28 4.48 -16.06 20.87
C PHE A 28 4.50 -17.53 21.31
N LYS A 29 4.18 -18.47 20.40
CA LYS A 29 4.15 -19.91 20.67
C LYS A 29 5.16 -20.67 19.83
N THR A 30 5.52 -21.86 20.30
CA THR A 30 6.27 -22.84 19.50
C THR A 30 5.33 -23.50 18.48
N THR A 31 5.88 -23.95 17.34
CA THR A 31 5.11 -24.70 16.34
C THR A 31 4.48 -25.98 16.92
N ASN A 32 5.17 -26.64 17.85
CA ASN A 32 4.69 -27.84 18.51
C ASN A 32 3.45 -27.55 19.38
N GLU A 33 3.43 -26.42 20.10
CA GLU A 33 2.25 -26.02 20.87
C GLU A 33 1.06 -25.77 19.94
N ILE A 34 1.27 -25.03 18.83
CA ILE A 34 0.21 -24.67 17.87
C ILE A 34 -0.44 -25.91 17.25
N LEU A 35 0.35 -26.94 16.91
CA LEU A 35 -0.13 -28.17 16.29
C LEU A 35 -0.66 -29.19 17.30
N GLY A 36 -0.17 -29.16 18.54
CA GLY A 36 -0.41 -30.20 19.52
C GLY A 36 -1.66 -29.99 20.40
N THR A 37 -1.95 -28.76 20.84
CA THR A 37 -3.06 -28.50 21.77
C THR A 37 -3.71 -27.15 21.51
N PHE A 38 -5.04 -27.09 21.64
CA PHE A 38 -5.75 -25.83 21.59
C PHE A 38 -5.52 -25.03 22.88
N THR A 39 -4.69 -23.99 22.81
CA THR A 39 -4.39 -23.09 23.94
C THR A 39 -4.86 -21.67 23.61
N LEU A 40 -5.66 -21.05 24.50
CA LEU A 40 -6.13 -19.67 24.29
C LEU A 40 -5.00 -18.65 24.42
N PHE A 41 -4.08 -18.88 25.36
CA PHE A 41 -2.86 -18.10 25.58
C PHE A 41 -1.63 -19.01 25.41
N PRO A 42 -0.42 -18.47 25.24
CA PRO A 42 0.80 -19.26 25.18
C PRO A 42 0.99 -20.02 26.49
N SER A 43 1.06 -21.34 26.43
CA SER A 43 1.46 -22.15 27.58
C SER A 43 2.95 -21.95 27.87
N GLU A 44 3.76 -21.87 26.81
CA GLU A 44 5.17 -21.51 26.87
C GLU A 44 5.41 -20.25 26.05
N PHE A 45 5.37 -19.09 26.72
CA PHE A 45 5.64 -17.82 26.07
C PHE A 45 7.07 -17.78 25.52
N THR A 46 7.22 -17.55 24.22
CA THR A 46 8.52 -17.42 23.55
C THR A 46 8.56 -16.23 22.60
N VAL A 47 9.74 -15.62 22.47
CA VAL A 47 10.04 -14.58 21.48
C VAL A 47 11.02 -15.06 20.41
N GLU A 48 11.36 -16.35 20.41
CA GLU A 48 12.34 -16.94 19.51
C GLU A 48 12.01 -16.71 18.04
N ASN A 49 10.73 -16.76 17.67
CA ASN A 49 10.25 -16.46 16.32
C ASN A 49 10.66 -15.04 15.88
N TYR A 50 10.51 -14.05 16.78
CA TYR A 50 10.90 -12.68 16.51
C TYR A 50 12.41 -12.51 16.47
N VAL A 51 13.13 -13.15 17.39
CA VAL A 51 14.61 -13.17 17.39
C VAL A 51 15.10 -13.67 16.04
N LYS A 52 14.62 -14.83 15.58
CA LYS A 52 14.96 -15.41 14.27
C LYS A 52 14.72 -14.42 13.13
N ILE A 53 13.58 -13.73 13.11
CA ILE A 53 13.27 -12.72 12.08
C ILE A 53 14.29 -11.57 12.07
N PHE A 54 14.66 -11.06 13.25
CA PHE A 54 15.54 -9.90 13.36
C PHE A 54 17.03 -10.25 13.27
N THR A 55 17.41 -11.51 13.44
CA THR A 55 18.81 -11.96 13.34
C THR A 55 19.15 -12.65 12.02
N ASP A 56 18.16 -13.22 11.30
CA ASP A 56 18.38 -13.85 9.99
C ASP A 56 18.21 -12.82 8.86
N PRO A 57 19.27 -12.52 8.08
CA PRO A 57 19.21 -11.62 6.93
C PRO A 57 18.10 -11.93 5.94
N THR A 58 17.78 -13.21 5.76
CA THR A 58 16.72 -13.65 4.85
C THR A 58 15.35 -13.09 5.23
N TRP A 59 15.11 -12.90 6.54
CA TRP A 59 13.84 -12.43 7.08
C TRP A 59 13.78 -10.92 7.15
N TYR A 60 14.70 -10.27 7.87
CA TYR A 60 14.64 -8.81 8.03
C TYR A 60 14.86 -8.08 6.70
N MET A 61 15.71 -8.59 5.80
CA MET A 61 15.86 -7.97 4.46
C MET A 61 14.59 -8.12 3.63
N GLY A 62 13.77 -9.16 3.86
CA GLY A 62 12.46 -9.28 3.24
C GLY A 62 11.56 -8.07 3.56
N TYR A 63 11.56 -7.61 4.81
CA TYR A 63 10.83 -6.40 5.20
C TYR A 63 11.46 -5.13 4.65
N VAL A 64 12.79 -5.02 4.71
CA VAL A 64 13.52 -3.85 4.19
C VAL A 64 13.27 -3.68 2.70
N ASN A 65 13.45 -4.74 1.91
CA ASN A 65 13.17 -4.74 0.47
C ASN A 65 11.72 -4.35 0.19
N SER A 66 10.77 -4.93 0.94
CA SER A 66 9.35 -4.58 0.83
C SER A 66 9.05 -3.12 1.10
N LEU A 67 9.61 -2.56 2.17
CA LEU A 67 9.44 -1.14 2.47
C LEU A 67 10.09 -0.25 1.40
N ILE A 68 11.28 -0.60 0.92
CA ILE A 68 11.99 0.18 -0.11
C ILE A 68 11.14 0.29 -1.38
N TYR A 69 10.71 -0.82 -1.98
CA TYR A 69 9.97 -0.73 -3.25
C TYR A 69 8.60 -0.08 -3.08
N VAL A 70 7.92 -0.27 -1.94
CA VAL A 70 6.63 0.35 -1.65
C VAL A 70 6.76 1.87 -1.54
N LEU A 71 7.78 2.35 -0.82
CA LEU A 71 8.03 3.78 -0.68
C LEU A 71 8.40 4.41 -2.02
N ILE A 72 9.29 3.79 -2.80
CA ILE A 72 9.66 4.27 -4.13
C ILE A 72 8.42 4.34 -5.03
N ASN A 73 7.62 3.26 -5.10
CA ASN A 73 6.39 3.24 -5.88
C ASN A 73 5.42 4.35 -5.46
N THR A 74 5.21 4.54 -4.16
CA THR A 74 4.25 5.54 -3.65
C THR A 74 4.70 6.95 -4.01
N VAL A 75 6.00 7.26 -3.82
CA VAL A 75 6.57 8.56 -4.16
C VAL A 75 6.45 8.83 -5.67
N ILE A 76 6.86 7.88 -6.51
CA ILE A 76 6.77 8.03 -7.97
C ILE A 76 5.30 8.20 -8.39
N SER A 77 4.42 7.34 -7.90
CA SER A 77 3.01 7.33 -8.31
C SER A 77 2.31 8.63 -7.97
N VAL A 78 2.47 9.15 -6.75
CA VAL A 78 1.88 10.43 -6.33
C VAL A 78 2.50 11.60 -7.09
N THR A 79 3.82 11.61 -7.25
CA THR A 79 4.54 12.70 -7.95
C THR A 79 4.10 12.82 -9.40
N VAL A 80 3.92 11.69 -10.10
CA VAL A 80 3.46 11.66 -11.49
C VAL A 80 1.95 11.96 -11.57
N ALA A 81 1.17 11.44 -10.63
CA ALA A 81 -0.28 11.61 -10.65
C ALA A 81 -0.73 13.05 -10.36
N LEU A 82 0.00 13.80 -9.54
CA LEU A 82 -0.31 15.19 -9.20
C LEU A 82 -0.50 16.11 -10.42
N PRO A 83 0.50 16.29 -11.31
CA PRO A 83 0.34 17.13 -12.48
C PRO A 83 -0.67 16.54 -13.49
N ALA A 84 -0.74 15.21 -13.62
CA ALA A 84 -1.69 14.55 -14.52
C ALA A 84 -3.15 14.79 -14.10
N ALA A 85 -3.47 14.59 -12.82
CA ALA A 85 -4.79 14.87 -12.25
C ALA A 85 -5.17 16.35 -12.38
N TYR A 86 -4.20 17.25 -12.17
CA TYR A 86 -4.43 18.68 -12.35
C TYR A 86 -4.81 18.99 -13.80
N ALA A 87 -4.09 18.40 -14.76
CA ALA A 87 -4.39 18.59 -16.17
C ALA A 87 -5.79 18.09 -16.54
N PHE A 88 -6.20 16.91 -16.07
CA PHE A 88 -7.55 16.37 -16.30
C PHE A 88 -8.65 17.18 -15.61
N SER A 89 -8.37 17.78 -14.45
CA SER A 89 -9.34 18.61 -13.73
C SER A 89 -9.53 20.00 -14.36
N ARG A 90 -8.44 20.61 -14.86
CA ARG A 90 -8.44 22.01 -15.32
C ARG A 90 -8.59 22.18 -16.82
N TYR A 91 -7.95 21.32 -17.61
CA TYR A 91 -7.92 21.47 -19.06
C TYR A 91 -8.90 20.53 -19.75
N ARG A 92 -9.50 21.03 -20.83
CA ARG A 92 -10.20 20.20 -21.81
C ARG A 92 -9.34 20.16 -23.06
N PHE A 93 -8.96 18.96 -23.49
CA PHE A 93 -8.19 18.74 -24.71
C PHE A 93 -8.79 17.60 -25.51
N LEU A 94 -8.42 17.50 -26.77
CA LEU A 94 -8.99 16.51 -27.68
C LEU A 94 -8.70 15.09 -27.17
N GLY A 95 -9.75 14.35 -26.81
CA GLY A 95 -9.64 12.97 -26.33
C GLY A 95 -9.37 12.80 -24.83
N ASP A 96 -9.44 13.87 -24.03
CA ASP A 96 -9.26 13.86 -22.56
C ASP A 96 -10.03 12.72 -21.85
N LYS A 97 -11.32 12.54 -22.15
CA LYS A 97 -12.17 11.49 -21.58
C LYS A 97 -11.73 10.09 -21.99
N HIS A 98 -11.32 9.91 -23.25
CA HIS A 98 -10.85 8.62 -23.76
C HIS A 98 -9.50 8.26 -23.14
N LEU A 99 -8.60 9.23 -22.99
CA LEU A 99 -7.30 9.03 -22.34
C LEU A 99 -7.48 8.70 -20.86
N PHE A 100 -8.35 9.43 -20.15
CA PHE A 100 -8.66 9.16 -18.74
C PHE A 100 -9.29 7.78 -18.55
N PHE A 101 -10.25 7.42 -19.41
CA PHE A 101 -10.84 6.08 -19.40
C PHE A 101 -9.80 5.00 -19.69
N TRP A 102 -8.97 5.16 -20.72
CA TRP A 102 -7.88 4.23 -21.05
C TRP A 102 -6.89 4.07 -19.88
N LEU A 103 -6.53 5.16 -19.22
CA LEU A 103 -5.69 5.13 -18.03
C LEU A 103 -6.31 4.23 -16.94
N LEU A 104 -7.61 4.39 -16.66
CA LEU A 104 -8.34 3.55 -15.71
C LEU A 104 -8.42 2.09 -16.13
N THR A 105 -8.53 1.77 -17.42
CA THR A 105 -8.58 0.36 -17.88
C THR A 105 -7.31 -0.42 -17.55
N ASN A 106 -6.13 0.24 -17.51
CA ASN A 106 -4.88 -0.41 -17.09
C ASN A 106 -4.96 -0.93 -15.65
N ARG A 107 -5.73 -0.27 -14.78
CA ARG A 107 -5.96 -0.72 -13.40
C ARG A 107 -6.77 -2.01 -13.31
N MET A 108 -7.65 -2.25 -14.29
CA MET A 108 -8.54 -3.42 -14.33
C MET A 108 -7.84 -4.67 -14.88
N ALA A 109 -6.69 -4.50 -15.52
CA ALA A 109 -5.95 -5.61 -16.10
C ALA A 109 -5.35 -6.51 -15.00
N PRO A 110 -5.40 -7.84 -15.17
CA PRO A 110 -4.84 -8.77 -14.19
C PRO A 110 -3.29 -8.66 -14.17
N PRO A 111 -2.66 -8.46 -12.99
CA PRO A 111 -1.20 -8.35 -12.89
C PRO A 111 -0.41 -9.54 -13.48
N ALA A 112 -1.02 -10.73 -13.47
CA ALA A 112 -0.42 -11.95 -14.01
C ALA A 112 -0.03 -11.85 -15.48
N VAL A 113 -0.80 -11.10 -16.29
CA VAL A 113 -0.52 -10.94 -17.73
C VAL A 113 0.77 -10.15 -17.97
N PHE A 114 1.15 -9.27 -17.04
CA PHE A 114 2.36 -8.44 -17.14
C PHE A 114 3.59 -9.10 -16.52
N ALA A 115 3.43 -10.20 -15.78
CA ALA A 115 4.51 -10.84 -15.05
C ALA A 115 5.63 -11.31 -15.99
N LEU A 116 5.30 -12.03 -17.07
CA LEU A 116 6.28 -12.52 -18.04
C LEU A 116 6.93 -11.37 -18.85
N PRO A 117 6.18 -10.41 -19.43
CA PRO A 117 6.78 -9.26 -20.10
C PRO A 117 7.72 -8.44 -19.20
N PHE A 118 7.34 -8.15 -17.96
CA PHE A 118 8.23 -7.42 -17.03
C PHE A 118 9.46 -8.24 -16.69
N PHE A 119 9.32 -9.54 -16.45
CA PHE A 119 10.46 -10.41 -16.21
C PHE A 119 11.45 -10.38 -17.37
N GLN A 120 10.97 -10.53 -18.62
CA GLN A 120 11.81 -10.50 -19.81
C GLN A 120 12.51 -9.15 -19.99
N LEU A 121 11.74 -8.05 -19.89
CA LEU A 121 12.26 -6.69 -20.05
C LEU A 121 13.31 -6.37 -18.98
N TYR A 122 12.99 -6.59 -17.71
CA TYR A 122 13.88 -6.25 -16.59
C TYR A 122 15.10 -7.16 -16.53
N SER A 123 15.00 -8.40 -17.00
CA SER A 123 16.18 -9.26 -17.18
C SER A 123 17.08 -8.72 -18.29
N ALA A 124 16.51 -8.29 -19.42
CA ALA A 124 17.27 -7.79 -20.57
C ALA A 124 18.04 -6.49 -20.27
N ILE A 125 17.46 -5.60 -19.45
CA ILE A 125 18.08 -4.32 -19.09
C ILE A 125 18.86 -4.36 -17.76
N GLY A 126 18.99 -5.53 -17.11
CA GLY A 126 19.73 -5.68 -15.85
C GLY A 126 19.04 -5.08 -14.61
N LEU A 127 17.72 -4.90 -14.64
CA LEU A 127 16.93 -4.39 -13.51
C LEU A 127 16.32 -5.51 -12.64
N PHE A 128 16.34 -6.76 -13.12
CA PHE A 128 15.84 -7.92 -12.39
C PHE A 128 16.48 -8.08 -11.01
N ASP A 129 15.72 -8.57 -10.03
CA ASP A 129 16.16 -8.74 -8.64
C ASP A 129 16.59 -7.45 -7.94
N THR A 130 15.92 -6.33 -8.27
CA THR A 130 16.08 -5.04 -7.58
C THR A 130 14.75 -4.55 -7.00
N PRO A 131 14.76 -3.76 -5.91
CA PRO A 131 13.54 -3.12 -5.41
C PRO A 131 12.93 -2.15 -6.45
N LEU A 132 13.76 -1.56 -7.31
CA LEU A 132 13.32 -0.63 -8.36
C LEU A 132 12.47 -1.33 -9.44
N ALA A 133 12.82 -2.57 -9.82
CA ALA A 133 11.99 -3.37 -10.73
C ALA A 133 10.56 -3.52 -10.20
N VAL A 134 10.42 -3.90 -8.93
CA VAL A 134 9.10 -4.07 -8.30
C VAL A 134 8.36 -2.73 -8.22
N ALA A 135 9.05 -1.67 -7.80
CA ALA A 135 8.44 -0.35 -7.68
C ALA A 135 7.88 0.15 -9.03
N LEU A 136 8.66 0.05 -10.11
CA LEU A 136 8.22 0.46 -11.45
C LEU A 136 7.07 -0.40 -11.96
N ALA A 137 7.11 -1.71 -11.76
CA ALA A 137 6.00 -2.59 -12.15
C ALA A 137 4.69 -2.21 -11.43
N HIS A 138 4.77 -1.81 -10.15
CA HIS A 138 3.59 -1.39 -9.39
C HIS A 138 3.04 -0.02 -9.85
N THR A 139 3.88 0.89 -10.35
CA THR A 139 3.43 2.20 -10.84
C THR A 139 2.44 2.09 -11.99
N LEU A 140 2.53 1.03 -12.81
CA LEU A 140 1.57 0.74 -13.89
C LEU A 140 0.12 0.74 -13.39
N PHE A 141 -0.10 0.21 -12.18
CA PHE A 141 -1.43 0.12 -11.57
C PHE A 141 -1.71 1.29 -10.63
N ASN A 142 -0.70 1.78 -9.92
CA ASN A 142 -0.86 2.80 -8.90
C ASN A 142 -1.00 4.21 -9.47
N ILE A 143 -0.36 4.55 -10.59
CA ILE A 143 -0.52 5.86 -11.23
C ILE A 143 -1.98 6.09 -11.66
N PRO A 144 -2.65 5.17 -12.40
CA PRO A 144 -4.06 5.35 -12.74
C PRO A 144 -4.96 5.59 -11.53
N LEU A 145 -4.77 4.81 -10.46
CA LEU A 145 -5.55 4.94 -9.23
C LEU A 145 -5.29 6.29 -8.55
N ALA A 146 -4.02 6.71 -8.45
CA ALA A 146 -3.65 7.98 -7.85
C ALA A 146 -4.19 9.17 -8.66
N VAL A 147 -4.11 9.11 -10.01
CA VAL A 147 -4.68 10.15 -10.89
C VAL A 147 -6.18 10.26 -10.67
N TRP A 148 -6.89 9.13 -10.63
CA TRP A 148 -8.33 9.12 -10.43
C TRP A 148 -8.76 9.69 -9.07
N ILE A 149 -8.07 9.28 -7.99
CA ILE A 149 -8.32 9.83 -6.66
C ILE A 149 -8.06 11.33 -6.65
N LEU A 150 -6.88 11.75 -7.09
CA LEU A 150 -6.46 13.15 -7.04
C LEU A 150 -7.34 14.04 -7.92
N GLU A 151 -7.74 13.59 -9.11
CA GLU A 151 -8.63 14.34 -10.00
C GLU A 151 -9.95 14.65 -9.30
N GLY A 152 -10.56 13.68 -8.61
CA GLY A 152 -11.79 13.91 -7.84
C GLY A 152 -11.64 14.98 -6.75
N PHE A 153 -10.51 15.02 -6.04
CA PHE A 153 -10.24 16.06 -5.05
C PHE A 153 -9.95 17.43 -5.69
N MET A 154 -9.19 17.45 -6.78
CA MET A 154 -8.82 18.68 -7.49
C MET A 154 -10.02 19.34 -8.17
N SER A 155 -10.95 18.54 -8.69
CA SER A 155 -12.18 19.02 -9.31
C SER A 155 -13.16 19.61 -8.29
N GLY A 156 -13.00 19.31 -6.99
CA GLY A 156 -13.70 19.98 -5.91
C GLY A 156 -13.12 21.36 -5.53
N VAL A 157 -11.90 21.70 -5.99
CA VAL A 157 -11.30 23.01 -5.75
C VAL A 157 -11.84 24.02 -6.78
N PRO A 158 -12.43 25.16 -6.35
CA PRO A 158 -12.97 26.17 -7.26
C PRO A 158 -11.91 26.66 -8.27
N LYS A 159 -12.32 26.91 -9.52
CA LYS A 159 -11.41 27.34 -10.60
C LYS A 159 -10.94 28.78 -10.41
N GLU A 160 -11.70 29.57 -9.68
CA GLU A 160 -11.42 30.95 -9.30
C GLU A 160 -10.11 31.07 -8.52
N LEU A 161 -9.67 29.98 -7.85
CA LEU A 161 -8.38 29.93 -7.17
C LEU A 161 -7.21 30.02 -8.18
N ASP A 162 -7.34 29.35 -9.32
CA ASP A 162 -6.36 29.38 -10.40
C ASP A 162 -6.34 30.78 -11.07
N GLU A 163 -7.51 31.39 -11.27
CA GLU A 163 -7.65 32.74 -11.86
C GLU A 163 -7.07 33.82 -10.95
N THR A 164 -7.34 33.75 -9.64
CA THR A 164 -6.81 34.71 -8.65
C THR A 164 -5.30 34.63 -8.59
N ALA A 165 -4.73 33.42 -8.55
CA ALA A 165 -3.29 33.24 -8.54
C ALA A 165 -2.61 33.78 -9.81
N TYR A 166 -3.26 33.66 -10.97
CA TYR A 166 -2.79 34.25 -12.21
C TYR A 166 -2.79 35.79 -12.17
N VAL A 167 -3.86 36.40 -11.64
CA VAL A 167 -3.95 37.87 -11.45
C VAL A 167 -2.90 38.38 -10.46
N ASP A 168 -2.62 37.62 -9.40
CA ASP A 168 -1.56 37.90 -8.42
C ASP A 168 -0.14 37.69 -8.97
N GLY A 169 0.00 37.29 -10.25
CA GLY A 169 1.28 37.14 -10.94
C GLY A 169 2.07 35.90 -10.52
N HIS A 170 1.43 34.89 -9.90
CA HIS A 170 2.10 33.65 -9.59
C HIS A 170 2.47 32.87 -10.86
N SER A 171 3.71 32.36 -10.91
CA SER A 171 4.07 31.33 -11.90
C SER A 171 3.34 30.02 -11.61
N PHE A 172 3.08 29.23 -12.65
CA PHE A 172 2.36 27.95 -12.53
C PHE A 172 2.93 27.05 -11.44
N TRP A 173 4.24 26.79 -11.45
CA TRP A 173 4.88 25.90 -10.48
C TRP A 173 4.86 26.47 -9.06
N SER A 174 4.95 27.79 -8.91
CA SER A 174 4.83 28.44 -7.60
C SER A 174 3.42 28.28 -7.05
N PHE A 175 2.39 28.57 -7.84
CA PHE A 175 1.00 28.38 -7.47
C PHE A 175 0.71 26.91 -7.14
N PHE A 176 1.09 26.01 -8.05
CA PHE A 176 0.81 24.59 -7.95
C PHE A 176 1.40 23.99 -6.66
N LEU A 177 2.69 24.21 -6.39
CA LEU A 177 3.36 23.60 -5.24
C LEU A 177 3.04 24.29 -3.92
N LYS A 178 2.92 25.62 -3.89
CA LYS A 178 2.79 26.37 -2.62
C LYS A 178 1.34 26.65 -2.21
N ILE A 179 0.39 26.65 -3.15
CA ILE A 179 -1.01 27.01 -2.88
C ILE A 179 -1.92 25.82 -3.18
N PHE A 180 -1.83 25.27 -4.39
CA PHE A 180 -2.77 24.25 -4.84
C PHE A 180 -2.57 22.90 -4.13
N VAL A 181 -1.34 22.37 -4.13
CA VAL A 181 -0.96 21.09 -3.48
C VAL A 181 -1.35 21.05 -2.00
N PRO A 182 -1.07 22.08 -1.17
CA PRO A 182 -1.53 22.11 0.23
C PRO A 182 -3.06 22.07 0.38
N THR A 183 -3.79 22.69 -0.54
CA THR A 183 -5.27 22.71 -0.52
C THR A 183 -5.87 21.31 -0.69
N ILE A 184 -5.22 20.46 -1.49
CA ILE A 184 -5.64 19.06 -1.72
C ILE A 184 -4.85 18.04 -0.88
N ALA A 185 -4.15 18.47 0.18
CA ALA A 185 -3.30 17.59 0.99
C ALA A 185 -4.04 16.33 1.51
N ALA A 186 -5.35 16.45 1.77
CA ALA A 186 -6.17 15.30 2.12
C ALA A 186 -6.27 14.26 1.01
N GLY A 187 -6.47 14.69 -0.24
CA GLY A 187 -6.47 13.82 -1.42
C GLY A 187 -5.12 13.16 -1.65
N ILE A 188 -4.02 13.89 -1.43
CA ILE A 188 -2.66 13.34 -1.51
C ILE A 188 -2.44 12.25 -0.47
N GLY A 189 -2.87 12.47 0.78
CA GLY A 189 -2.79 11.46 1.83
C GLY A 189 -3.58 10.18 1.47
N VAL A 190 -4.79 10.34 0.93
CA VAL A 190 -5.61 9.21 0.48
C VAL A 190 -4.95 8.46 -0.69
N ALA A 191 -4.46 9.18 -1.71
CA ALA A 191 -3.76 8.57 -2.85
C ALA A 191 -2.50 7.82 -2.39
N ALA A 192 -1.67 8.44 -1.54
CA ALA A 192 -0.46 7.82 -1.00
C ALA A 192 -0.78 6.57 -0.17
N PHE A 193 -1.84 6.60 0.65
CA PHE A 193 -2.31 5.43 1.39
C PHE A 193 -2.66 4.27 0.47
N PHE A 194 -3.46 4.52 -0.58
CA PHE A 194 -3.86 3.46 -1.50
C PHE A 194 -2.68 2.93 -2.34
N CYS A 195 -1.77 3.79 -2.80
CA CYS A 195 -0.55 3.36 -3.48
C CYS A 195 0.34 2.50 -2.58
N PHE A 196 0.50 2.91 -1.32
CA PHE A 196 1.26 2.14 -0.33
C PHE A 196 0.60 0.79 -0.09
N MET A 197 -0.69 0.78 0.28
CA MET A 197 -1.41 -0.44 0.64
C MET A 197 -1.45 -1.43 -0.51
N PHE A 198 -1.72 -0.96 -1.73
CA PHE A 198 -1.74 -1.83 -2.90
C PHE A 198 -0.37 -2.45 -3.15
N SER A 199 0.70 -1.64 -3.13
CA SER A 199 2.06 -2.14 -3.33
C SER A 199 2.54 -3.04 -2.19
N TRP A 200 2.10 -2.79 -0.95
CA TRP A 200 2.50 -3.55 0.25
C TRP A 200 1.96 -4.98 0.24
N VAL A 201 0.74 -5.18 -0.27
CA VAL A 201 0.10 -6.50 -0.32
C VAL A 201 0.31 -7.22 -1.66
N GLU A 202 0.85 -6.55 -2.68
CA GLU A 202 1.14 -7.16 -3.99
C GLU A 202 2.28 -8.17 -3.85
N LEU A 203 1.97 -9.42 -4.17
CA LEU A 203 2.91 -10.54 -4.08
C LEU A 203 3.34 -11.04 -5.46
N LEU A 204 2.46 -11.02 -6.45
CA LEU A 204 2.67 -11.76 -7.69
C LEU A 204 3.82 -11.16 -8.50
N LEU A 205 3.79 -9.85 -8.75
CA LEU A 205 4.85 -9.14 -9.47
C LEU A 205 6.10 -9.07 -8.61
N ALA A 206 5.96 -8.74 -7.33
CA ALA A 206 7.10 -8.67 -6.41
C ALA A 206 7.88 -10.00 -6.35
N LYS A 207 7.21 -11.15 -6.27
CA LYS A 207 7.82 -12.48 -6.29
C LYS A 207 8.39 -12.85 -7.66
N THR A 208 7.74 -12.43 -8.75
CA THR A 208 8.17 -12.81 -10.11
C THR A 208 9.41 -12.02 -10.56
N LEU A 209 9.56 -10.79 -10.10
CA LEU A 209 10.64 -9.89 -10.52
C LEU A 209 11.87 -9.93 -9.60
N THR A 210 11.86 -10.79 -8.58
CA THR A 210 12.93 -10.90 -7.59
C THR A 210 13.33 -12.36 -7.38
N SER A 211 14.56 -12.56 -6.92
CA SER A 211 15.13 -13.89 -6.69
C SER A 211 15.79 -14.00 -5.32
N VAL A 212 16.88 -13.28 -5.06
CA VAL A 212 17.64 -13.38 -3.81
C VAL A 212 17.86 -12.01 -3.20
N ALA A 213 18.39 -11.05 -3.96
CA ALA A 213 18.82 -9.76 -3.44
C ALA A 213 17.65 -8.88 -2.99
N ALA A 214 16.60 -8.79 -3.81
CA ALA A 214 15.45 -7.91 -3.56
C ALA A 214 14.19 -8.67 -3.11
N LYS A 215 14.34 -9.93 -2.65
CA LYS A 215 13.21 -10.80 -2.30
C LYS A 215 12.29 -10.12 -1.26
N PRO A 216 10.97 -10.03 -1.50
CA PRO A 216 10.00 -9.42 -0.58
C PRO A 216 9.63 -10.36 0.57
N ILE A 217 9.19 -9.80 1.70
CA ILE A 217 8.75 -10.58 2.87
C ILE A 217 7.66 -11.59 2.53
N ALA A 218 6.69 -11.21 1.69
CA ALA A 218 5.59 -12.09 1.31
C ALA A 218 6.08 -13.34 0.53
N ALA A 219 7.15 -13.21 -0.26
CA ALA A 219 7.79 -14.35 -0.92
C ALA A 219 8.61 -15.20 0.06
N THR A 220 9.31 -14.59 1.02
CA THR A 220 10.03 -15.29 2.10
C THR A 220 9.06 -16.15 2.94
N MET A 221 7.89 -15.61 3.30
CA MET A 221 6.86 -16.37 4.02
C MET A 221 6.33 -17.55 3.20
N THR A 222 6.04 -17.34 1.91
CA THR A 222 5.50 -18.40 1.03
C THR A 222 6.49 -19.55 0.85
N ARG A 223 7.79 -19.26 0.70
CA ARG A 223 8.84 -20.28 0.57
C ARG A 223 8.99 -21.11 1.85
N THR A 224 8.91 -20.46 3.02
CA THR A 224 9.06 -21.13 4.32
C THR A 224 7.97 -22.16 4.53
N ALA A 225 6.73 -21.84 4.15
CA ALA A 225 5.60 -22.78 4.21
C ALA A 225 5.81 -24.04 3.35
N SER A 226 6.68 -24.02 2.33
CA SER A 226 6.85 -25.12 1.38
C SER A 226 8.08 -26.02 1.60
N THR A 227 9.09 -25.58 2.37
CA THR A 227 10.42 -26.27 2.40
C THR A 227 10.87 -26.83 3.74
N SER A 228 10.36 -26.35 4.89
CA SER A 228 10.93 -26.66 6.22
C SER A 228 9.97 -27.35 7.18
N GLY A 229 8.82 -27.83 6.69
CA GLY A 229 7.65 -28.06 7.55
C GLY A 229 6.98 -26.74 7.93
N TYR A 230 5.73 -26.77 8.37
CA TYR A 230 4.99 -25.56 8.71
C TYR A 230 5.53 -24.95 10.02
N GLU A 231 6.50 -24.03 9.94
CA GLU A 231 6.92 -23.20 11.07
C GLU A 231 5.84 -22.15 11.40
N LEU A 232 4.68 -22.61 11.90
CA LEU A 232 3.49 -21.77 12.10
C LEU A 232 3.75 -20.61 13.05
N GLY A 233 4.55 -20.82 14.11
CA GLY A 233 4.92 -19.73 15.03
C GLY A 233 5.72 -18.63 14.34
N LEU A 234 6.69 -19.01 13.50
CA LEU A 234 7.49 -18.06 12.72
C LEU A 234 6.66 -17.32 11.68
N LEU A 235 5.79 -18.04 10.95
CA LEU A 235 4.88 -17.45 9.98
C LEU A 235 3.87 -16.50 10.63
N ALA A 236 3.37 -16.85 11.83
CA ALA A 236 2.51 -16.00 12.62
C ALA A 236 3.23 -14.72 13.07
N ALA A 237 4.45 -14.84 13.60
CA ALA A 237 5.28 -13.68 13.97
C ALA A 237 5.57 -12.78 12.76
N ALA A 238 5.92 -13.37 11.63
CA ALA A 238 6.15 -12.63 10.40
C ALA A 238 4.88 -11.90 9.94
N GLY A 239 3.74 -12.58 9.93
CA GLY A 239 2.44 -11.99 9.60
C GLY A 239 2.00 -10.90 10.58
N THR A 240 2.31 -11.02 11.87
CA THR A 240 2.07 -9.95 12.85
C THR A 240 2.87 -8.70 12.52
N LEU A 241 4.16 -8.85 12.16
CA LEU A 241 5.00 -7.71 11.80
C LEU A 241 4.54 -7.03 10.50
N THR A 242 3.92 -7.76 9.55
CA THR A 242 3.41 -7.13 8.32
C THR A 242 2.19 -6.24 8.54
N ILE A 243 1.50 -6.37 9.69
CA ILE A 243 0.41 -5.46 10.07
C ILE A 243 0.95 -4.07 10.44
N ILE A 244 2.15 -4.00 11.01
CA ILE A 244 2.69 -2.75 11.60
C ILE A 244 2.81 -1.63 10.56
N PRO A 245 3.41 -1.82 9.37
CA PRO A 245 3.51 -0.75 8.38
C PRO A 245 2.13 -0.27 7.90
N GLY A 246 1.19 -1.20 7.66
CA GLY A 246 -0.17 -0.84 7.27
C GLY A 246 -0.89 -0.03 8.35
N ALA A 247 -0.81 -0.46 9.62
CA ALA A 247 -1.38 0.27 10.75
C ALA A 247 -0.76 1.66 10.93
N PHE A 248 0.55 1.78 10.72
CA PHE A 248 1.26 3.06 10.76
C PHE A 248 0.72 4.01 9.69
N VAL A 249 0.60 3.58 8.42
CA VAL A 249 0.05 4.45 7.37
C VAL A 249 -1.40 4.83 7.65
N ILE A 250 -2.24 3.91 8.14
CA ILE A 250 -3.61 4.24 8.57
C ILE A 250 -3.60 5.30 9.67
N TYR A 251 -2.72 5.19 10.66
CA TYR A 251 -2.59 6.16 11.74
C TYR A 251 -2.34 7.57 11.17
N PHE A 252 -1.40 7.74 10.23
CA PHE A 252 -1.11 9.05 9.64
C PHE A 252 -2.23 9.57 8.74
N VAL A 253 -2.91 8.68 8.01
CA VAL A 253 -3.88 9.08 6.99
C VAL A 253 -5.32 9.18 7.51
N ARG A 254 -5.65 8.65 8.69
CA ARG A 254 -7.03 8.63 9.24
C ARG A 254 -7.74 9.99 9.21
N ASN A 255 -7.02 11.07 9.52
CA ASN A 255 -7.58 12.43 9.55
C ASN A 255 -7.89 12.96 8.15
N TYR A 256 -7.19 12.47 7.12
CA TYR A 256 -7.37 12.84 5.72
C TYR A 256 -8.46 11.97 5.06
N ILE A 257 -8.48 10.66 5.34
CA ILE A 257 -9.52 9.73 4.88
C ILE A 257 -10.91 10.15 5.37
N ALA A 258 -11.03 10.52 6.66
CA ALA A 258 -12.30 10.97 7.23
C ALA A 258 -12.86 12.23 6.53
N LYS A 259 -11.98 13.16 6.11
CA LYS A 259 -12.36 14.36 5.36
C LYS A 259 -12.71 14.04 3.89
N GLY A 260 -11.98 13.12 3.26
CA GLY A 260 -12.23 12.67 1.90
C GLY A 260 -13.62 12.05 1.71
N PHE A 261 -14.06 11.22 2.66
CA PHE A 261 -15.41 10.65 2.64
C PHE A 261 -16.52 11.67 2.98
N ALA A 262 -16.20 12.75 3.70
CA ALA A 262 -17.17 13.78 4.04
C ALA A 262 -17.51 14.70 2.85
N LEU A 263 -16.55 14.93 1.94
CA LEU A 263 -16.75 15.75 0.73
C LEU A 263 -17.56 15.03 -0.36
N GLY A 264 -17.64 13.69 -0.33
CA GLY A 264 -18.43 12.87 -1.25
C GLY A 264 -19.89 12.62 -0.82
N ARG A 265 -20.35 13.23 0.28
CA ARG A 265 -21.76 13.14 0.70
C ARG A 265 -22.55 14.28 0.07
N VAL A 266 -23.32 13.93 -0.97
CA VAL A 266 -24.58 14.59 -1.31
C VAL A 266 -25.58 14.30 -0.19
#